data_AF-A0A958Q4N7-F1
#
_entry.id   AF-A0A958Q4N7-F1
#
_cell.length_a   1.000
_cell.length_b   1.000
_cell.length_c   1.000
_cell.angle_alpha   90.00
_cell.angle_beta   90.00
_cell.angle_gamma   90.00
#
_symmetry.space_group_name_H-M   'P 1'
#
loop_
_entity.id
_entity.type
_entity.pdbx_description
1 polymer ?
#
loop_
_entity_poly.entity_id
_entity_poly.type
_entity_poly.pdbx_seq_one_letter_code
_entity_poly.pdbx_strand_id
1 'polypeptide(L)'
;MKESGSLKILFQTQHRDTASTSLLLSHLEFLERLYPVEVMKFASNYCQADVILFMGYDPDFAGVRASGSNAVVGVVDPRGPFDVDLQNADFVIANGIEMRDWCLNVVPQVHVHYLYPVLPESVAGSRSDSPFRVGYHGNRVHIEEMKQRILPALNRLSEQTSVELVLLYNIEQLGRCDSLEDGRSDRVSLQHVQLTTESYSEV
;
A
#
# COMPACT_ATOMS: atom_id res chain seq x y z
N MET A 1 -18.76 -6.67 -39.38
CA MET A 1 -18.42 -5.77 -38.27
C MET A 1 -18.89 -6.43 -36.99
N LYS A 2 -17.99 -6.95 -36.15
CA LYS A 2 -18.37 -7.35 -34.79
C LYS A 2 -18.70 -6.05 -34.04
N GLU A 3 -19.88 -5.97 -33.44
CA GLU A 3 -20.14 -4.96 -32.41
C GLU A 3 -18.99 -5.06 -31.41
N SER A 4 -18.25 -3.97 -31.24
CA SER A 4 -17.14 -3.94 -30.29
C SER A 4 -17.75 -3.97 -28.89
N GLY A 5 -17.95 -5.17 -28.35
CA GLY A 5 -18.41 -5.34 -26.97
C GLY A 5 -17.48 -4.62 -26.00
N SER A 6 -18.06 -4.05 -24.94
CA SER A 6 -17.31 -3.47 -23.83
C SER A 6 -16.46 -4.57 -23.17
N LEU A 7 -15.20 -4.29 -22.88
CA LEU A 7 -14.31 -5.21 -22.15
C LEU A 7 -14.81 -5.33 -20.71
N LYS A 8 -14.98 -6.56 -20.20
CA LYS A 8 -15.46 -6.81 -18.85
C LYS A 8 -14.31 -7.15 -17.90
N ILE A 9 -14.08 -6.29 -16.91
CA ILE A 9 -13.08 -6.49 -15.87
C ILE A 9 -13.79 -6.85 -14.57
N LEU A 10 -13.44 -7.98 -13.97
CA LEU A 10 -13.85 -8.31 -12.59
C LEU A 10 -12.72 -7.95 -11.64
N PHE A 11 -12.98 -7.08 -10.68
CA PHE A 11 -12.08 -6.84 -9.55
C PHE A 11 -12.55 -7.59 -8.30
N GLN A 12 -11.67 -8.41 -7.70
CA GLN A 12 -12.01 -9.29 -6.58
C GLN A 12 -11.00 -9.20 -5.43
N THR A 13 -11.54 -9.14 -4.21
CA THR A 13 -10.82 -9.16 -2.93
C THR A 13 -11.80 -9.35 -1.76
N GLN A 14 -11.34 -10.04 -0.72
CA GLN A 14 -11.95 -10.18 0.61
C GLN A 14 -11.65 -8.96 1.50
N HIS A 15 -10.60 -8.20 1.23
CA HIS A 15 -10.15 -7.04 2.01
C HIS A 15 -10.65 -5.72 1.43
N ARG A 16 -11.99 -5.58 1.42
CA ARG A 16 -12.70 -4.48 0.73
C ARG A 16 -12.44 -3.09 1.30
N ASP A 17 -12.16 -3.01 2.60
CA ASP A 17 -12.04 -1.74 3.33
C ASP A 17 -10.59 -1.25 3.48
N THR A 18 -9.64 -1.86 2.77
CA THR A 18 -8.24 -1.43 2.82
C THR A 18 -7.99 -0.24 1.90
N ALA A 19 -7.07 0.65 2.28
CA ALA A 19 -6.71 1.82 1.49
C ALA A 19 -6.28 1.45 0.05
N SER A 20 -5.52 0.36 -0.13
CA SER A 20 -5.10 -0.12 -1.45
C SER A 20 -6.29 -0.51 -2.32
N THR A 21 -7.30 -1.17 -1.74
CA THR A 21 -8.54 -1.51 -2.45
C THR A 21 -9.30 -0.25 -2.87
N SER A 22 -9.47 0.71 -1.96
CA SER A 22 -10.17 1.96 -2.26
C SER A 22 -9.46 2.77 -3.37
N LEU A 23 -8.13 2.85 -3.32
CA LEU A 23 -7.34 3.53 -4.36
C LEU A 23 -7.47 2.85 -5.71
N LEU A 24 -7.34 1.51 -5.76
CA LEU A 24 -7.47 0.77 -7.01
C LEU A 24 -8.89 0.86 -7.60
N LEU A 25 -9.93 0.79 -6.76
CA LEU A 25 -11.30 1.02 -7.21
C LEU A 25 -11.45 2.39 -7.87
N SER A 26 -10.88 3.44 -7.29
CA SER A 26 -10.94 4.79 -7.88
C SER A 26 -10.25 4.86 -9.26
N HIS A 27 -9.16 4.10 -9.44
CA HIS A 27 -8.49 3.98 -10.73
C HIS A 27 -9.32 3.19 -11.76
N LEU A 28 -9.98 2.11 -11.35
CA LEU A 28 -10.86 1.32 -12.21
C LEU A 28 -12.10 2.11 -12.63
N GLU A 29 -12.71 2.88 -11.72
CA GLU A 29 -13.82 3.78 -12.03
C GLU A 29 -13.41 4.93 -12.97
N PHE A 30 -12.16 5.39 -12.87
CA PHE A 30 -11.60 6.32 -13.85
C PHE A 30 -11.43 5.66 -15.21
N LEU A 31 -11.00 4.39 -15.26
CA LEU A 31 -10.88 3.63 -16.51
C LEU A 31 -12.22 3.45 -17.23
N GLU A 32 -13.30 3.07 -16.51
CA GLU A 32 -14.66 2.94 -17.08
C GLU A 32 -15.16 4.24 -17.72
N ARG A 33 -14.75 5.40 -17.19
CA ARG A 33 -15.13 6.71 -17.75
C ARG A 33 -14.40 7.05 -19.04
N LEU A 34 -13.20 6.49 -19.24
CA LEU A 34 -12.33 6.83 -20.37
C LEU A 34 -12.41 5.83 -21.53
N TYR A 35 -12.79 4.59 -21.25
CA TYR A 35 -12.76 3.49 -22.20
C TYR A 35 -14.06 2.67 -22.16
N PRO A 36 -14.40 1.94 -23.23
CA PRO A 36 -15.53 1.01 -23.25
C PRO A 36 -15.19 -0.24 -22.42
N VAL A 37 -15.17 -0.06 -21.10
CA VAL A 37 -14.87 -1.07 -20.10
C VAL A 37 -16.00 -1.09 -19.08
N GLU A 38 -16.41 -2.28 -18.67
CA GLU A 38 -17.34 -2.52 -17.57
C GLU A 38 -16.58 -3.17 -16.41
N VAL A 39 -16.59 -2.55 -15.23
CA VAL A 39 -15.93 -3.05 -14.02
C VAL A 39 -16.97 -3.66 -13.09
N MET A 40 -16.95 -4.99 -13.03
CA MET A 40 -17.68 -5.77 -12.04
C MET A 40 -16.85 -5.82 -10.75
N LYS A 41 -17.50 -5.57 -9.61
CA LYS A 41 -16.83 -5.52 -8.31
C LYS A 41 -17.31 -6.68 -7.44
N PHE A 42 -16.37 -7.48 -6.95
CA PHE A 42 -16.60 -8.51 -5.93
C PHE A 42 -17.63 -9.59 -6.28
N ALA A 43 -17.82 -9.86 -7.57
CA ALA A 43 -18.73 -10.90 -8.04
C ALA A 43 -18.13 -12.30 -7.84
N SER A 44 -18.98 -13.29 -7.60
CA SER A 44 -18.60 -14.70 -7.49
C SER A 44 -18.60 -15.45 -8.83
N ASN A 45 -19.07 -14.82 -9.92
CA ASN A 45 -19.15 -15.45 -11.23
C ASN A 45 -18.02 -14.99 -12.16
N TYR A 46 -16.97 -15.80 -12.23
CA TYR A 46 -15.78 -15.55 -13.06
C TYR A 46 -16.03 -15.68 -14.57
N CYS A 47 -17.10 -16.36 -15.01
CA CYS A 47 -17.34 -16.66 -16.42
C CYS A 47 -17.85 -15.47 -17.24
N GLN A 48 -18.21 -14.37 -16.57
CA GLN A 48 -18.71 -13.16 -17.23
C GLN A 48 -17.62 -12.14 -17.54
N ALA A 49 -16.40 -12.35 -17.05
CA ALA A 49 -15.30 -11.43 -17.20
C ALA A 49 -14.39 -11.82 -18.36
N ASP A 50 -13.84 -10.84 -19.06
CA ASP A 50 -12.73 -11.02 -20.00
C ASP A 50 -11.39 -10.95 -19.26
N VAL A 51 -11.32 -10.14 -18.19
CA VAL A 51 -10.16 -9.97 -17.32
C VAL A 51 -10.60 -10.06 -15.86
N ILE A 52 -9.85 -10.78 -15.04
CA ILE A 52 -10.05 -10.84 -13.59
C ILE A 52 -8.82 -10.26 -12.91
N LEU A 53 -9.02 -9.27 -12.05
CA LEU A 53 -8.00 -8.64 -11.24
C LEU A 53 -8.20 -9.03 -9.78
N PHE A 54 -7.25 -9.77 -9.24
CA PHE A 54 -7.18 -10.05 -7.81
C PHE A 54 -6.25 -9.07 -7.12
N MET A 55 -6.55 -8.69 -5.89
CA MET A 55 -5.54 -8.07 -5.04
C MET A 55 -4.50 -9.10 -4.63
N GLY A 56 -3.28 -8.61 -4.46
CA GLY A 56 -2.07 -9.39 -4.23
C GLY A 56 -1.99 -10.14 -2.91
N TYR A 57 -3.05 -10.18 -2.12
CA TYR A 57 -3.11 -10.87 -0.84
C TYR A 57 -4.11 -12.05 -0.83
N ASP A 58 -5.01 -12.16 -1.81
CA ASP A 58 -6.07 -13.19 -1.81
C ASP A 58 -6.58 -13.63 -3.20
N PRO A 59 -5.71 -13.95 -4.18
CA PRO A 59 -6.16 -14.44 -5.47
C PRO A 59 -6.83 -15.82 -5.38
N ASP A 60 -7.95 -15.99 -6.08
CA ASP A 60 -8.69 -17.25 -6.15
C ASP A 60 -8.52 -17.96 -7.51
N PHE A 61 -7.28 -18.38 -7.80
CA PHE A 61 -6.98 -19.11 -9.03
C PHE A 61 -7.73 -20.44 -9.15
N ALA A 62 -7.95 -21.11 -8.02
CA ALA A 62 -8.67 -22.39 -7.99
C ALA A 62 -10.14 -22.21 -8.40
N GLY A 63 -10.81 -21.18 -7.88
CA GLY A 63 -12.17 -20.85 -8.25
C GLY A 63 -12.30 -20.43 -9.71
N VAL A 64 -11.35 -19.64 -10.24
CA VAL A 64 -11.35 -19.29 -11.68
C VAL A 64 -11.27 -20.55 -12.54
N ARG A 65 -10.33 -21.46 -12.26
CA ARG A 65 -10.23 -22.74 -13.01
C ARG A 65 -11.48 -23.60 -12.87
N ALA A 66 -12.02 -23.73 -11.67
CA ALA A 66 -13.21 -24.55 -11.41
C ALA A 66 -14.46 -24.01 -12.13
N SER A 67 -14.53 -22.70 -12.37
CA SER A 67 -15.62 -22.08 -13.12
C SER A 67 -15.59 -22.37 -14.62
N GLY A 68 -14.44 -22.81 -15.16
CA GLY A 68 -14.23 -22.94 -16.60
C GLY A 68 -14.13 -21.59 -17.33
N SER A 69 -13.81 -20.52 -16.60
CA SER A 69 -13.58 -19.19 -17.18
C SER A 69 -12.32 -19.21 -18.05
N ASN A 70 -12.40 -18.51 -19.18
CA ASN A 70 -11.26 -18.25 -20.08
C ASN A 70 -10.70 -16.83 -19.90
N ALA A 71 -11.05 -16.15 -18.81
CA ALA A 71 -10.59 -14.80 -18.53
C ALA A 71 -9.06 -14.76 -18.33
N VAL A 72 -8.45 -13.63 -18.69
CA VAL A 72 -7.05 -13.35 -18.35
C VAL A 72 -6.99 -12.93 -16.88
N VAL A 73 -6.14 -13.56 -16.09
CA VAL A 73 -6.04 -13.35 -14.64
C VAL A 73 -4.81 -12.50 -14.30
N GLY A 74 -5.07 -11.31 -13.77
CA GLY A 74 -4.05 -10.40 -13.24
C GLY A 74 -4.03 -10.38 -11.72
N VAL A 75 -2.84 -10.22 -11.14
CA VAL A 75 -2.67 -9.92 -9.70
C VAL A 75 -2.13 -8.51 -9.52
N VAL A 76 -2.79 -7.71 -8.67
CA VAL A 76 -2.46 -6.31 -8.44
C VAL A 76 -1.79 -6.13 -7.08
N ASP A 77 -0.64 -5.46 -7.04
CA ASP A 77 0.11 -5.15 -5.83
C ASP A 77 0.41 -6.40 -4.95
N PRO A 78 1.02 -7.48 -5.50
CA PRO A 78 1.44 -8.63 -4.70
C PRO A 78 2.48 -8.23 -3.67
N ARG A 79 2.11 -8.32 -2.39
CA ARG A 79 2.99 -7.97 -1.28
C ARG A 79 3.61 -9.24 -0.71
N GLY A 80 4.92 -9.18 -0.43
CA GLY A 80 5.72 -10.32 0.03
C GLY A 80 5.33 -11.04 1.34
N PRO A 81 4.57 -10.49 2.31
CA PRO A 81 4.20 -11.27 3.49
C PRO A 81 3.07 -12.28 3.24
N PHE A 82 2.42 -12.23 2.07
CA PHE A 82 1.40 -13.19 1.70
C PHE A 82 2.05 -14.28 0.85
N ASP A 83 1.94 -15.55 1.27
CA ASP A 83 2.39 -16.74 0.51
C ASP A 83 1.52 -16.93 -0.75
N VAL A 84 1.47 -15.91 -1.60
CA VAL A 84 0.66 -15.90 -2.80
C VAL A 84 1.44 -16.55 -3.92
N ASP A 85 0.94 -17.70 -4.39
CA ASP A 85 1.47 -18.38 -5.56
C ASP A 85 1.06 -17.66 -6.84
N LEU A 86 1.94 -16.78 -7.32
CA LEU A 86 1.74 -16.03 -8.56
C LEU A 86 1.90 -16.86 -9.83
N GLN A 87 2.31 -18.15 -9.75
CA GLN A 87 2.56 -18.97 -10.95
C GLN A 87 1.33 -19.17 -11.84
N ASN A 88 0.14 -18.97 -11.27
CA ASN A 88 -1.13 -19.11 -11.96
C ASN A 88 -1.69 -17.78 -12.51
N ALA A 89 -0.97 -16.68 -12.34
CA ALA A 89 -1.34 -15.39 -12.91
C ALA A 89 -0.82 -15.28 -14.35
N ASP A 90 -1.65 -14.73 -15.25
CA ASP A 90 -1.23 -14.40 -16.61
C ASP A 90 -0.36 -13.14 -16.63
N PHE A 91 -0.61 -12.20 -15.70
CA PHE A 91 0.19 -11.01 -15.52
C PHE A 91 0.12 -10.46 -14.09
N VAL A 92 1.05 -9.57 -13.77
CA VAL A 92 1.08 -8.81 -12.52
C VAL A 92 1.03 -7.32 -12.80
N ILE A 93 0.27 -6.57 -12.00
CA ILE A 93 0.34 -5.12 -11.90
C ILE A 93 1.13 -4.77 -10.64
N ALA A 94 2.40 -4.40 -10.82
CA ALA A 94 3.34 -4.08 -9.75
C ALA A 94 3.26 -2.61 -9.35
N ASN A 95 3.26 -2.33 -8.05
CA ASN A 95 3.23 -0.99 -7.48
C ASN A 95 4.65 -0.44 -7.27
N GLY A 96 5.45 -0.40 -8.34
CA GLY A 96 6.83 0.09 -8.30
C GLY A 96 7.81 -0.84 -9.03
N ILE A 97 9.04 -0.35 -9.21
CA ILE A 97 10.08 -1.07 -9.96
C ILE A 97 10.65 -2.23 -9.15
N GLU A 98 10.74 -2.10 -7.82
CA GLU A 98 11.27 -3.13 -6.93
C GLU A 98 10.35 -4.35 -6.91
N MET A 99 9.03 -4.11 -6.84
CA MET A 99 8.02 -5.17 -6.93
C MET A 99 8.03 -5.82 -8.32
N ARG A 100 8.19 -5.04 -9.40
CA ARG A 100 8.32 -5.60 -10.75
C ARG A 100 9.49 -6.58 -10.82
N ASP A 101 10.66 -6.13 -10.38
CA ASP A 101 11.89 -6.92 -10.44
C ASP A 101 11.79 -8.18 -9.59
N TRP A 102 11.08 -8.12 -8.46
CA TRP A 102 10.76 -9.31 -7.66
C TRP A 102 9.81 -10.27 -8.40
N CYS A 103 8.69 -9.76 -8.94
CA CYS A 103 7.67 -10.56 -9.63
C CYS A 103 8.17 -11.20 -10.93
N LEU A 104 9.12 -10.57 -11.63
CA LEU A 104 9.69 -11.10 -12.88
C LEU A 104 10.40 -12.45 -12.70
N ASN A 105 10.71 -12.85 -11.46
CA ASN A 105 11.24 -14.18 -11.16
C ASN A 105 10.15 -15.28 -11.22
N VAL A 106 8.86 -14.91 -11.23
CA VAL A 106 7.72 -15.83 -11.15
C VAL A 106 6.78 -15.67 -12.35
N VAL A 107 6.47 -14.44 -12.76
CA VAL A 107 5.54 -14.13 -13.85
C VAL A 107 6.25 -13.26 -14.88
N PRO A 108 6.28 -13.63 -16.17
CA PRO A 108 7.04 -12.87 -17.19
C PRO A 108 6.35 -11.55 -17.59
N GLN A 109 5.02 -11.47 -17.44
CA GLN A 109 4.25 -10.28 -17.78
C GLN A 109 4.00 -9.44 -16.53
N VAL A 110 4.85 -8.43 -16.31
CA VAL A 110 4.71 -7.52 -15.17
C VAL A 110 4.64 -6.08 -15.66
N HIS A 111 3.55 -5.40 -15.32
CA HIS A 111 3.29 -4.02 -15.66
C HIS A 111 3.41 -3.15 -14.42
N VAL A 112 4.18 -2.06 -14.49
CA VAL A 112 4.27 -1.11 -13.37
C VAL A 112 3.10 -0.14 -13.44
N HIS A 113 2.31 -0.09 -12.38
CA HIS A 113 1.27 0.92 -12.16
C HIS A 113 1.36 1.44 -10.74
N TYR A 114 1.75 2.71 -10.59
CA TYR A 114 1.84 3.34 -9.29
C TYR A 114 0.43 3.60 -8.75
N LEU A 115 0.04 2.88 -7.70
CA LEU A 115 -1.30 3.00 -7.10
C LEU A 115 -1.46 4.27 -6.26
N TYR A 116 -0.36 4.79 -5.74
CA TYR A 116 -0.37 5.94 -4.87
C TYR A 116 -0.33 7.24 -5.68
N PRO A 117 -1.11 8.26 -5.29
CA PRO A 117 -1.12 9.52 -6.00
C PRO A 117 0.25 10.19 -5.92
N VAL A 118 0.61 10.89 -6.99
CA VAL A 118 1.69 11.87 -6.94
C VAL A 118 1.17 13.03 -6.09
N LEU A 119 1.69 13.16 -4.88
CA LEU A 119 1.38 14.31 -4.04
C LEU A 119 2.09 15.53 -4.61
N PRO A 120 1.40 16.67 -4.80
CA PRO A 120 2.06 17.89 -5.20
C PRO A 120 3.09 18.26 -4.13
N GLU A 121 4.27 18.69 -4.57
CA GLU A 121 5.27 19.23 -3.65
C GLU A 121 4.67 20.41 -2.91
N SER A 122 4.51 20.28 -1.60
CA SER A 122 4.22 21.39 -0.72
C SER A 122 5.52 21.76 0.00
N VAL A 123 6.02 22.96 -0.27
CA VAL A 123 7.10 23.52 0.53
C VAL A 123 6.45 24.08 1.79
N ALA A 124 6.47 23.30 2.87
CA ALA A 124 6.18 23.85 4.19
C ALA A 124 7.25 24.90 4.51
N GLY A 125 6.82 26.13 4.82
CA GLY A 125 7.75 27.18 5.21
C GLY A 125 8.46 26.81 6.51
N SER A 126 9.80 26.83 6.52
CA SER A 126 10.58 26.62 7.74
C SER A 126 10.30 27.76 8.72
N ARG A 127 9.79 27.46 9.90
CA ARG A 127 9.80 28.40 11.04
C ARG A 127 11.14 28.20 11.75
N SER A 128 11.96 29.25 11.85
CA SER A 128 13.33 29.14 12.39
C SER A 128 13.39 28.71 13.85
N ASP A 129 12.28 28.81 14.58
CA ASP A 129 12.25 28.66 16.03
C ASP A 129 11.53 27.39 16.50
N SER A 130 11.07 26.53 15.57
CA SER A 130 10.44 25.25 15.90
C SER A 130 11.43 24.09 15.89
N PRO A 131 11.28 23.08 16.76
CA PRO A 131 12.08 21.86 16.69
C PRO A 131 11.95 21.20 15.32
N PHE A 132 12.99 20.48 14.92
CA PHE A 132 12.94 19.66 13.70
C PHE A 132 12.02 18.46 13.97
N ARG A 133 10.83 18.47 13.39
CA ARG A 133 9.82 17.44 13.60
C ARG A 133 9.98 16.31 12.58
N VAL A 134 10.05 15.08 13.07
CA VAL A 134 10.03 13.86 12.28
C VAL A 134 8.75 13.10 12.59
N GLY A 135 7.85 13.04 11.61
CA GLY A 135 6.65 12.22 11.69
C GLY A 135 6.92 10.81 11.18
N TYR A 136 6.44 9.80 11.90
CA TYR A 136 6.34 8.43 11.40
C TYR A 136 4.92 7.92 11.59
N HIS A 137 4.36 7.37 10.52
CA HIS A 137 3.10 6.65 10.56
C HIS A 137 3.32 5.19 10.16
N GLY A 138 2.87 4.24 10.99
CA GLY A 138 2.92 2.83 10.62
C GLY A 138 2.71 1.87 11.78
N ASN A 139 3.31 0.68 11.71
CA ASN A 139 3.14 -0.38 12.71
C ASN A 139 4.21 -0.27 13.83
N ARG A 140 3.85 -0.70 15.04
CA ARG A 140 4.75 -0.82 16.21
C ARG A 140 6.02 -1.59 15.91
N VAL A 141 5.97 -2.68 15.13
CA VAL A 141 7.18 -3.48 14.82
C VAL A 141 8.27 -2.65 14.13
N HIS A 142 7.88 -1.76 13.21
CA HIS A 142 8.85 -0.88 12.55
C HIS A 142 9.44 0.16 13.51
N ILE A 143 8.63 0.64 14.48
CA ILE A 143 9.10 1.56 15.53
C ILE A 143 10.15 0.86 16.39
N GLU A 144 9.96 -0.42 16.71
CA GLU A 144 10.96 -1.20 17.46
C GLU A 144 12.27 -1.34 16.66
N GLU A 145 12.18 -1.58 15.35
CA GLU A 145 13.33 -1.64 14.45
C GLU A 145 14.05 -0.28 14.29
N MET A 146 13.36 0.84 14.53
CA MET A 146 13.99 2.17 14.50
C MET A 146 15.14 2.29 15.51
N LYS A 147 15.10 1.54 16.63
CA LYS A 147 16.12 1.62 17.68
C LYS A 147 17.54 1.42 17.11
N GLN A 148 17.70 0.51 16.16
CA GLN A 148 19.03 0.13 15.66
C GLN A 148 19.55 1.06 14.57
N ARG A 149 18.67 1.75 13.83
CA ARG A 149 19.05 2.49 12.61
C ARG A 149 18.67 3.97 12.64
N ILE A 150 17.44 4.27 13.04
CA ILE A 150 16.90 5.63 12.99
C ILE A 150 17.24 6.40 14.27
N LEU A 151 17.12 5.78 15.44
CA LEU A 151 17.43 6.43 16.72
C LEU A 151 18.86 7.00 16.78
N PRO A 152 19.93 6.27 16.34
CA PRO A 152 21.27 6.84 16.28
C PRO A 152 21.38 8.07 15.37
N ALA A 153 20.66 8.08 14.24
CA ALA A 153 20.65 9.21 13.32
C ALA A 153 19.95 10.43 13.94
N LEU A 154 18.82 10.22 14.63
CA LEU A 154 18.10 11.28 15.34
C LEU A 154 18.93 11.87 16.48
N ASN A 155 19.63 11.01 17.25
CA ASN A 155 20.53 11.47 18.30
C ASN A 155 21.64 12.35 17.75
N ARG A 156 22.26 11.96 16.62
CA ARG A 156 23.30 12.77 15.98
C ARG A 156 22.75 14.09 15.43
N LEU A 157 21.55 14.08 14.84
CA LEU A 157 20.88 15.30 14.41
C LEU A 157 20.58 16.23 15.60
N SER A 158 20.26 15.65 16.75
CA SER A 158 19.94 16.39 17.97
C SER A 158 21.11 17.20 18.55
N GLU A 159 22.34 16.93 18.11
CA GLU A 159 23.51 17.71 18.49
C GLU A 159 23.41 19.15 17.97
N GLN A 160 22.77 19.34 16.81
CA GLN A 160 22.69 20.62 16.10
C GLN A 160 21.37 21.35 16.32
N THR A 161 20.26 20.61 16.48
CA THR A 161 18.91 21.17 16.66
C THR A 161 18.12 20.34 17.65
N SER A 162 17.07 20.89 18.28
CA SER A 162 16.08 20.04 18.96
C SER A 162 15.31 19.22 17.92
N VAL A 163 15.02 17.97 18.26
CA VAL A 163 14.28 17.03 17.40
C VAL A 163 13.04 16.55 18.13
N GLU A 164 11.92 16.50 17.43
CA GLU A 164 10.66 15.94 17.91
C GLU A 164 10.27 14.75 17.03
N LEU A 165 10.30 13.54 17.58
CA LEU A 165 9.83 12.33 16.90
C LEU A 165 8.37 12.07 17.28
N VAL A 166 7.48 12.18 16.30
CA VAL A 166 6.03 11.93 16.47
C VAL A 166 5.69 10.59 15.83
N LEU A 167 5.31 9.62 16.65
CA LEU A 167 4.95 8.27 16.24
C LEU A 167 3.44 8.11 16.22
N LEU A 168 2.87 8.02 15.01
CA LEU A 168 1.46 7.80 14.77
C LEU A 168 1.18 6.33 14.45
N TYR A 169 0.47 5.62 15.33
CA TYR A 169 0.13 4.21 15.14
C TYR A 169 -1.02 3.77 16.05
N ASN A 170 -1.54 2.57 15.83
CA ASN A 170 -2.66 2.06 16.63
C ASN A 170 -2.19 1.59 18.03
N ILE A 171 -2.06 2.53 18.97
CA ILE A 171 -1.64 2.29 20.36
C ILE A 171 -2.67 1.42 21.10
N GLU A 172 -3.96 1.66 20.90
CA GLU A 172 -5.03 0.90 21.56
C GLU A 172 -4.93 -0.60 21.26
N GLN A 173 -4.60 -0.96 20.02
CA GLN A 173 -4.48 -2.36 19.62
C GLN A 173 -3.07 -2.94 19.84
N LEU A 174 -2.01 -2.14 19.64
CA LEU A 174 -0.62 -2.63 19.61
C LEU A 174 0.16 -2.34 20.91
N GLY A 175 -0.38 -1.49 21.78
CA GLY A 175 0.29 -0.98 22.97
C GLY A 175 1.32 0.12 22.67
N ARG A 176 1.76 0.84 23.71
CA ARG A 176 2.84 1.84 23.59
C ARG A 176 4.19 1.15 23.31
N CYS A 177 5.06 1.81 22.53
CA CYS A 177 6.37 1.31 22.17
C CYS A 177 7.46 2.05 22.96
N ASP A 178 7.96 1.45 24.03
CA ASP A 178 8.98 2.10 24.87
C ASP A 178 10.42 1.76 24.44
N SER A 179 10.58 1.03 23.32
CA SER A 179 11.89 0.55 22.84
C SER A 179 12.88 1.67 22.52
N LEU A 180 12.36 2.85 22.19
CA LEU A 180 13.14 4.04 21.85
C LEU A 180 13.48 4.91 23.06
N GLU A 181 12.97 4.62 24.26
CA GLU A 181 13.29 5.40 25.47
C GLU A 181 14.76 5.19 25.87
N ASP A 182 15.23 3.94 25.78
CA ASP A 182 16.61 3.57 26.09
C ASP A 182 17.55 3.91 24.92
N GLY A 183 18.52 4.78 25.21
CA GLY A 183 19.52 5.26 24.24
C GLY A 183 19.13 6.53 23.48
N ARG A 184 17.98 7.15 23.79
CA ARG A 184 17.59 8.45 23.23
C ARG A 184 18.32 9.60 23.92
N SER A 185 18.77 10.57 23.13
CA SER A 185 19.29 11.85 23.61
C SER A 185 18.18 12.70 24.26
N ASP A 186 18.48 13.43 25.34
CA ASP A 186 17.53 14.34 25.99
C ASP A 186 17.01 15.46 25.06
N ARG A 187 17.71 15.69 23.94
CA ARG A 187 17.33 16.67 22.90
C ARG A 187 16.42 16.10 21.81
N VAL A 188 16.05 14.82 21.92
CA VAL A 188 15.05 14.16 21.09
C VAL A 188 13.81 13.92 21.95
N SER A 189 12.74 14.67 21.72
CA SER A 189 11.44 14.38 22.35
C SER A 189 10.71 13.28 21.57
N LEU A 190 9.93 12.48 22.29
CA LEU A 190 9.15 11.40 21.72
C LEU A 190 7.68 11.57 22.07
N GLN A 191 6.84 11.60 21.04
CA GLN A 191 5.39 11.64 21.20
C GLN A 191 4.78 10.40 20.55
N HIS A 192 3.90 9.73 21.28
CA HIS A 192 3.06 8.66 20.74
C HIS A 192 1.67 9.23 20.51
N VAL A 193 1.17 9.09 19.29
CA VAL A 193 -0.16 9.56 18.88
C VAL A 193 -0.97 8.35 18.44
N GLN A 194 -2.19 8.22 19.00
CA GLN A 194 -3.12 7.19 18.57
C GLN A 194 -3.56 7.48 17.14
N LEU A 195 -3.45 6.46 16.29
CA LEU A 195 -3.96 6.55 14.93
C LEU A 195 -5.48 6.69 14.92
N THR A 196 -5.94 7.86 14.49
CA THR A 196 -7.33 8.19 14.12
C THR A 196 -7.34 8.93 12.78
N THR A 197 -8.51 9.11 12.17
CA THR A 197 -8.64 9.87 10.92
C THR A 197 -8.18 11.31 11.07
N GLU A 198 -8.42 11.93 12.23
CA GLU A 198 -8.08 13.32 12.53
C GLU A 198 -6.57 13.50 12.74
N SER A 199 -5.95 12.58 13.49
CA SER A 199 -4.52 12.62 13.83
C SER A 199 -3.58 12.64 12.61
N TYR A 200 -4.05 12.15 11.47
CA TYR A 200 -3.33 12.15 10.21
C TYR A 200 -3.01 13.56 9.68
N SER A 201 -3.77 14.57 10.13
CA SER A 201 -3.58 15.97 9.74
C SER A 201 -2.68 16.78 10.70
N GLU A 202 -2.29 16.18 11.83
CA GLU A 202 -1.58 16.86 12.92
C GLU A 202 -0.06 16.57 12.95
N VAL A 203 0.39 15.60 12.17
CA VAL A 203 1.79 15.14 12.05
C VAL A 203 2.41 15.67 10.78
#